data_AF-A0A944MXK7-F1
#
_entry.id   AF-A0A944MXK7-F1
#
_cell.length_a   1.000
_cell.length_b   1.000
_cell.length_c   1.000
_cell.angle_alpha   90.00
_cell.angle_beta   90.00
_cell.angle_gamma   90.00
#
_symmetry.space_group_name_H-M   'P 1'
#
loop_
_entity.id
_entity.type
_entity.pdbx_description
1 polymer ?
#
loop_
_entity_poly.entity_id
_entity_poly.type
_entity_poly.pdbx_seq_one_letter_code
_entity_poly.pdbx_strand_id
1 'polypeptide(L)'
;LYDAMSIHGEADLTIRGAATGDVHGSVVIAVDGTSLQFIADSPLAIDTYSVVARSGAHAFQTVAGEWLDGNSDEVVGDDYNGSFTVSEIPAIRLEIPSFARSAGQNVNVPAESNAGIPLVLESDGTVRSLYTVFSYDSNLLNVQDIVPSSELPDFVTFTTEVLEPGRIAIMFDASGSFPGSEGAPAGRLVIATVQSEVSATAANGSSAILSLESVVSNDTLSVGGGSAVQLVASLGDTTGDGSYSAADSTLAARLAMRLDSGLVNYPLANPSLVADVTGNGMVSMLDAAIIAGLSGGDQGPSVGSASPPRQMLLRHQGSFRRTDVISTPGVLSEEESKMLSDARNSEASRAQAFADIAAGWAASRTANEGDGLTFIGDGDELDNSIFVDPGLA
;
A
#
# COMPACT_ATOMS: atom_id res chain seq x y z
N LEU A 1 0.00 5.70 16.09
CA LEU A 1 -0.02 4.92 14.84
C LEU A 1 1.38 4.58 14.37
N TYR A 2 2.22 5.57 14.08
CA TYR A 2 3.54 5.30 13.52
C TYR A 2 4.63 6.18 14.15
N ASP A 3 5.84 5.63 14.30
CA ASP A 3 7.02 6.33 14.75
C ASP A 3 7.98 6.55 13.58
N ALA A 4 8.62 7.71 13.58
CA ALA A 4 9.65 8.07 12.64
C ALA A 4 10.83 8.66 13.41
N MET A 5 11.98 7.99 13.34
CA MET A 5 13.24 8.43 13.94
C MET A 5 13.14 8.68 15.46
N SER A 6 12.23 7.99 16.15
CA SER A 6 11.93 8.22 17.58
C SER A 6 11.47 9.64 17.92
N ILE A 7 10.94 10.36 16.93
CA ILE A 7 10.39 11.71 17.10
C ILE A 7 8.99 11.65 17.72
N HIS A 8 8.18 10.68 17.31
CA HIS A 8 6.79 10.55 17.76
C HIS A 8 6.65 9.56 18.93
N GLY A 9 7.53 8.55 19.00
CA GLY A 9 7.56 7.60 20.10
C GLY A 9 6.48 6.53 19.98
N GLU A 10 5.91 6.11 21.10
CA GLU A 10 4.92 5.03 21.15
C GLU A 10 3.62 5.44 20.46
N ALA A 11 2.93 4.49 19.82
CA ALA A 11 1.71 4.76 19.06
C ALA A 11 0.58 5.31 19.94
N ASP A 12 0.03 6.46 19.55
CA ASP A 12 -1.09 7.08 20.29
C ASP A 12 -2.43 6.35 20.13
N LEU A 13 -2.64 5.71 18.98
CA LEU A 13 -3.79 4.85 18.70
C LEU A 13 -3.27 3.48 18.30
N THR A 14 -3.78 2.44 18.96
CA THR A 14 -3.49 1.04 18.65
C THR A 14 -4.80 0.28 18.49
N ILE A 15 -4.90 -0.47 17.40
CA ILE A 15 -6.00 -1.41 17.14
C ILE A 15 -5.36 -2.77 16.94
N ARG A 16 -5.79 -3.76 17.72
CA ARG A 16 -5.18 -5.08 17.74
C ARG A 16 -6.23 -6.17 17.84
N GLY A 17 -6.24 -7.08 16.88
CA GLY A 17 -7.05 -8.29 16.94
C GLY A 17 -6.41 -9.34 17.87
N ALA A 18 -7.25 -10.05 18.61
CA ALA A 18 -6.81 -11.08 19.55
C ALA A 18 -6.06 -12.23 18.87
N ALA A 19 -6.45 -12.59 17.65
CA ALA A 19 -5.80 -13.61 16.84
C ALA A 19 -4.92 -13.02 15.72
N THR A 20 -5.32 -11.88 15.16
CA THR A 20 -4.72 -11.29 13.95
C THR A 20 -3.58 -10.31 14.22
N GLY A 21 -3.47 -9.80 15.46
CA GLY A 21 -2.42 -8.87 15.83
C GLY A 21 -2.72 -7.42 15.43
N ASP A 22 -1.68 -6.62 15.25
CA ASP A 22 -1.81 -5.18 15.04
C ASP A 22 -2.44 -4.86 13.68
N VAL A 23 -3.37 -3.92 13.66
CA VAL A 23 -4.05 -3.45 12.45
C VAL A 23 -3.36 -2.19 11.95
N HIS A 24 -2.87 -2.23 10.72
CA HIS A 24 -2.33 -1.06 10.02
C HIS A 24 -3.44 -0.30 9.30
N GLY A 25 -3.28 1.02 9.22
CA GLY A 25 -4.27 1.90 8.64
C GLY A 25 -3.88 3.37 8.80
N SER A 26 -4.77 4.25 8.37
CA SER A 26 -4.59 5.70 8.49
C SER A 26 -5.68 6.29 9.38
N VAL A 27 -5.36 7.41 10.02
CA VAL A 27 -6.34 8.24 10.73
C VAL A 27 -6.60 9.51 9.95
N VAL A 28 -7.87 9.85 9.82
CA VAL A 28 -8.32 11.17 9.34
C VAL A 28 -9.07 11.83 10.49
N ILE A 29 -8.64 13.05 10.82
CA ILE A 29 -9.28 13.88 11.85
C ILE A 29 -10.29 14.77 11.12
N ALA A 30 -11.51 14.85 11.64
CA ALA A 30 -12.53 15.73 11.09
C ALA A 30 -12.09 17.20 11.19
N VAL A 31 -12.60 18.05 10.29
CA VAL A 31 -12.24 19.48 10.23
C VAL A 31 -12.55 20.21 11.54
N ASP A 32 -13.57 19.76 12.28
CA ASP A 32 -13.92 20.33 13.59
C ASP A 32 -12.96 19.91 14.73
N GLY A 33 -12.06 18.94 14.48
CA GLY A 33 -11.12 18.40 15.46
C GLY A 33 -11.77 17.60 16.59
N THR A 34 -13.06 17.28 16.49
CA THR A 34 -13.83 16.61 17.55
C THR A 34 -14.01 15.12 17.32
N SER A 35 -13.78 14.65 16.10
CA SER A 35 -13.83 13.24 15.77
C SER A 35 -12.64 12.82 14.93
N LEU A 36 -12.29 11.54 15.06
CA LEU A 36 -11.30 10.88 14.23
C LEU A 36 -11.92 9.62 13.66
N GLN A 37 -11.45 9.23 12.49
CA GLN A 37 -11.82 7.98 11.84
C GLN A 37 -10.55 7.22 11.48
N PHE A 38 -10.48 5.95 11.88
CA PHE A 38 -9.42 5.04 11.49
C PHE A 38 -9.88 4.19 10.30
N ILE A 39 -9.11 4.20 9.22
CA ILE A 39 -9.33 3.40 8.02
C ILE A 39 -8.24 2.34 7.93
N ALA A 40 -8.63 1.08 8.11
CA ALA A 40 -7.72 -0.06 7.95
C ALA A 40 -7.29 -0.22 6.49
N ASP A 41 -6.06 -0.69 6.27
CA ASP A 41 -5.53 -0.90 4.91
C ASP A 41 -6.16 -2.08 4.18
N SER A 42 -6.84 -2.95 4.93
CA SER A 42 -7.49 -4.14 4.41
C SER A 42 -8.72 -4.46 5.25
N PRO A 43 -9.72 -5.16 4.67
CA PRO A 43 -10.88 -5.62 5.43
C PRO A 43 -10.45 -6.36 6.70
N LEU A 44 -11.05 -5.99 7.82
CA LEU A 44 -10.79 -6.65 9.09
C LEU A 44 -11.29 -8.10 9.03
N ALA A 45 -10.42 -9.05 9.39
CA ALA A 45 -10.80 -10.44 9.52
C ALA A 45 -11.71 -10.64 10.74
N ILE A 46 -12.38 -11.80 10.80
CA ILE A 46 -13.20 -12.20 11.95
C ILE A 46 -12.30 -12.33 13.18
N ASP A 47 -12.47 -11.42 14.14
CA ASP A 47 -11.67 -11.35 15.36
C ASP A 47 -12.37 -10.45 16.41
N THR A 48 -11.86 -10.47 17.62
CA THR A 48 -12.13 -9.45 18.65
C THR A 48 -10.98 -8.48 18.69
N TYR A 49 -11.27 -7.20 18.45
CA TYR A 49 -10.29 -6.14 18.39
C TYR A 49 -10.34 -5.29 19.67
N SER A 50 -9.18 -5.03 20.26
CA SER A 50 -9.00 -4.01 21.29
C SER A 50 -8.57 -2.70 20.64
N VAL A 51 -9.14 -1.59 21.12
CA VAL A 51 -8.80 -0.23 20.69
C VAL A 51 -8.28 0.53 21.90
N VAL A 52 -7.08 1.07 21.79
CA VAL A 52 -6.46 1.91 22.83
C VAL A 52 -6.11 3.26 22.22
N ALA A 53 -6.65 4.35 22.78
CA ALA A 53 -6.21 5.70 22.48
C ALA A 53 -5.55 6.30 23.73
N ARG A 54 -4.25 6.58 23.62
CA ARG A 54 -3.42 7.03 24.73
C ARG A 54 -3.64 8.50 25.03
N SER A 55 -3.75 8.81 26.31
CA SER A 55 -3.87 10.14 26.88
C SER A 55 -2.50 10.62 27.36
N GLY A 56 -2.15 11.88 27.11
CA GLY A 56 -0.94 12.47 27.69
C GLY A 56 -0.29 13.58 26.86
N ALA A 57 0.81 14.14 27.41
CA ALA A 57 1.49 15.31 26.86
C ALA A 57 2.10 15.13 25.46
N HIS A 58 2.28 13.89 25.03
CA HIS A 58 2.79 13.52 23.70
C HIS A 58 1.87 12.53 23.00
N ALA A 59 0.60 12.47 23.42
CA ALA A 59 -0.43 11.59 22.85
C ALA A 59 -1.71 12.40 22.59
N PHE A 60 -2.89 11.78 22.63
CA PHE A 60 -4.13 12.51 22.44
C PHE A 60 -4.35 13.54 23.56
N GLN A 61 -4.62 14.76 23.13
CA GLN A 61 -5.02 15.89 23.95
C GLN A 61 -5.95 16.80 23.15
N THR A 62 -6.74 17.61 23.84
CA THR A 62 -7.60 18.62 23.21
C THR A 62 -6.74 19.74 22.61
N VAL A 63 -7.37 20.58 21.78
CA VAL A 63 -6.72 21.78 21.22
C VAL A 63 -6.25 22.76 22.32
N ALA A 64 -6.85 22.70 23.51
CA ALA A 64 -6.44 23.47 24.68
C ALA A 64 -5.31 22.80 25.49
N GLY A 65 -4.85 21.61 25.09
CA GLY A 65 -3.82 20.83 25.78
C GLY A 65 -4.34 20.01 26.96
N GLU A 66 -5.65 19.82 27.08
CA GLU A 66 -6.24 18.96 28.11
C GLU A 66 -6.13 17.50 27.71
N TRP A 67 -5.83 16.63 28.66
CA TRP A 67 -5.72 15.19 28.41
C TRP A 67 -7.10 14.56 28.21
N LEU A 68 -7.16 13.40 27.56
CA LEU A 68 -8.40 12.66 27.41
C LEU A 68 -8.93 12.22 28.78
N ASP A 69 -10.24 12.33 28.95
CA ASP A 69 -11.02 11.57 29.93
C ASP A 69 -11.49 10.27 29.24
N GLY A 70 -10.57 9.32 29.10
CA GLY A 70 -10.79 8.10 28.30
C GLY A 70 -11.80 7.11 28.89
N ASN A 71 -12.13 7.25 30.18
CA ASN A 71 -13.12 6.41 30.87
C ASN A 71 -14.46 7.15 31.14
N SER A 72 -14.54 8.44 30.79
CA SER A 72 -15.70 9.32 30.96
C SER A 72 -16.14 9.50 32.43
N ASP A 73 -15.19 9.62 33.35
CA ASP A 73 -15.44 9.82 34.78
C ASP A 73 -15.31 11.28 35.25
N GLU A 74 -15.21 12.22 34.30
CA GLU A 74 -14.97 13.65 34.49
C GLU A 74 -13.55 13.99 35.00
N VAL A 75 -12.62 13.04 34.98
CA VAL A 75 -11.19 13.24 35.29
C VAL A 75 -10.34 13.02 34.04
N VAL A 76 -9.49 13.99 33.72
CA VAL A 76 -8.57 13.89 32.59
C VAL A 76 -7.33 13.08 32.94
N GLY A 77 -6.76 12.40 31.95
CA GLY A 77 -5.49 11.69 32.02
C GLY A 77 -5.57 10.19 31.82
N ASP A 78 -6.77 9.63 31.68
CA ASP A 78 -6.98 8.21 31.43
C ASP A 78 -7.03 7.91 29.93
N ASP A 79 -6.44 6.77 29.56
CA ASP A 79 -6.49 6.23 28.20
C ASP A 79 -7.90 5.72 27.88
N TYR A 80 -8.34 5.92 26.64
CA TYR A 80 -9.51 5.21 26.14
C TYR A 80 -9.16 3.75 25.90
N ASN A 81 -9.97 2.84 26.45
CA ASN A 81 -9.81 1.40 26.30
C ASN A 81 -11.15 0.77 25.89
N GLY A 82 -11.29 0.47 24.60
CA GLY A 82 -12.48 -0.10 23.99
C GLY A 82 -12.23 -1.46 23.34
N SER A 83 -13.32 -2.13 22.95
CA SER A 83 -13.24 -3.33 22.11
C SER A 83 -14.47 -3.48 21.23
N PHE A 84 -14.30 -4.19 20.11
CA PHE A 84 -15.39 -4.58 19.23
C PHE A 84 -15.10 -5.94 18.59
N THR A 85 -16.13 -6.57 18.05
CA THR A 85 -16.02 -7.89 17.40
C THR A 85 -16.44 -7.80 15.94
N VAL A 86 -15.63 -8.38 15.05
CA VAL A 86 -16.04 -8.67 13.68
C VAL A 86 -16.42 -10.15 13.65
N SER A 87 -17.71 -10.44 13.51
CA SER A 87 -18.21 -11.83 13.58
C SER A 87 -18.42 -12.47 12.21
N GLU A 88 -18.56 -11.64 11.17
CA GLU A 88 -18.76 -12.09 9.80
C GLU A 88 -18.15 -11.06 8.82
N ILE A 89 -17.81 -11.53 7.63
CA ILE A 89 -17.38 -10.68 6.51
C ILE A 89 -18.52 -10.70 5.49
N PRO A 90 -19.08 -9.54 5.10
CA PRO A 90 -20.13 -9.49 4.08
C PRO A 90 -19.67 -10.13 2.77
N ALA A 91 -20.47 -11.07 2.27
CA ALA A 91 -20.22 -11.74 0.99
C ALA A 91 -20.40 -10.78 -0.20
N ILE A 92 -21.23 -9.75 -0.02
CA ILE A 92 -21.38 -8.63 -0.94
C ILE A 92 -20.85 -7.37 -0.25
N ARG A 93 -19.92 -6.66 -0.89
CA ARG A 93 -19.42 -5.37 -0.41
C ARG A 93 -18.89 -4.54 -1.57
N LEU A 94 -18.85 -3.23 -1.36
CA LEU A 94 -18.13 -2.34 -2.25
C LEU A 94 -16.80 -1.93 -1.65
N GLU A 95 -15.78 -1.84 -2.48
CA GLU A 95 -14.43 -1.43 -2.12
C GLU A 95 -14.01 -0.23 -2.96
N ILE A 96 -13.21 0.63 -2.34
CA ILE A 96 -12.58 1.78 -2.95
C ILE A 96 -11.14 1.85 -2.41
N PRO A 97 -10.12 2.10 -3.23
CA PRO A 97 -8.74 2.11 -2.76
C PRO A 97 -8.34 3.47 -2.16
N SER A 98 -7.51 3.41 -1.11
CA SER A 98 -6.76 4.58 -0.63
C SER A 98 -5.67 4.98 -1.62
N PHE A 99 -5.32 6.26 -1.66
CA PHE A 99 -4.25 6.75 -2.53
C PHE A 99 -3.59 8.03 -2.01
N ALA A 100 -2.40 8.30 -2.53
CA ALA A 100 -1.73 9.59 -2.41
C ALA A 100 -1.45 10.21 -3.79
N ARG A 101 -1.85 11.46 -3.99
CA ARG A 101 -1.54 12.25 -5.21
C ARG A 101 -1.26 13.71 -4.86
N SER A 102 -0.36 14.35 -5.61
CA SER A 102 -0.02 15.76 -5.40
C SER A 102 -1.20 16.67 -5.80
N ALA A 103 -1.23 17.88 -5.26
CA ALA A 103 -2.18 18.91 -5.68
C ALA A 103 -2.12 19.14 -7.20
N GLY A 104 -3.29 19.20 -7.84
CA GLY A 104 -3.44 19.41 -9.29
C GLY A 104 -3.16 18.18 -10.14
N GLN A 105 -2.90 17.01 -9.55
CA GLN A 105 -2.71 15.78 -10.31
C GLN A 105 -4.02 15.02 -10.49
N ASN A 106 -4.21 14.48 -11.69
CA ASN A 106 -5.25 13.49 -11.95
C ASN A 106 -5.02 12.25 -11.07
N VAL A 107 -6.11 11.74 -10.52
CA VAL A 107 -6.10 10.50 -9.75
C VAL A 107 -6.04 9.32 -10.70
N ASN A 108 -5.18 8.38 -10.36
CA ASN A 108 -4.90 7.20 -11.16
C ASN A 108 -4.50 6.07 -10.20
N VAL A 109 -5.41 5.12 -9.97
CA VAL A 109 -5.23 4.00 -9.03
C VAL A 109 -5.78 2.72 -9.67
N PRO A 110 -4.98 1.65 -9.85
CA PRO A 110 -3.53 1.60 -9.70
C PRO A 110 -2.84 2.43 -10.80
N ALA A 111 -1.62 2.90 -10.54
CA ALA A 111 -0.89 3.91 -11.33
C ALA A 111 -0.56 3.54 -12.81
N GLU A 112 -1.05 2.41 -13.32
CA GLU A 112 -0.71 1.84 -14.63
C GLU A 112 -1.67 2.25 -15.77
N SER A 113 -2.75 2.97 -15.47
CA SER A 113 -3.75 3.37 -16.47
C SER A 113 -4.39 4.69 -16.06
N ASN A 114 -4.78 5.60 -16.97
CA ASN A 114 -5.53 6.83 -16.62
C ASN A 114 -6.94 6.51 -16.03
N ALA A 115 -7.02 5.67 -15.01
CA ALA A 115 -8.16 4.87 -14.61
C ALA A 115 -8.83 5.38 -13.33
N GLY A 116 -8.60 6.64 -12.96
CA GLY A 116 -9.31 7.28 -11.86
C GLY A 116 -9.20 6.48 -10.56
N ILE A 117 -10.30 6.45 -9.80
CA ILE A 117 -10.48 5.61 -8.61
C ILE A 117 -11.48 4.50 -8.94
N PRO A 118 -11.10 3.22 -8.91
CA PRO A 118 -12.00 2.12 -9.21
C PRO A 118 -12.98 1.89 -8.05
N LEU A 119 -14.24 1.69 -8.40
CA LEU A 119 -15.28 1.17 -7.51
C LEU A 119 -15.41 -0.31 -7.77
N VAL A 120 -15.05 -1.13 -6.79
CA VAL A 120 -14.98 -2.58 -6.93
C VAL A 120 -16.13 -3.21 -6.16
N LEU A 121 -16.93 -4.02 -6.83
CA LEU A 121 -17.93 -4.89 -6.22
C LEU A 121 -17.30 -6.25 -5.95
N GLU A 122 -17.31 -6.67 -4.69
CA GLU A 122 -17.26 -8.09 -4.37
C GLU A 122 -18.70 -8.63 -4.39
N SER A 123 -18.97 -9.63 -5.22
CA SER A 123 -20.28 -10.27 -5.33
C SER A 123 -20.21 -11.74 -4.98
N ASP A 124 -21.32 -12.26 -4.47
CA ASP A 124 -21.55 -13.69 -4.28
C ASP A 124 -22.25 -14.36 -5.49
N GLY A 125 -22.51 -13.61 -6.57
CA GLY A 125 -23.23 -14.10 -7.74
C GLY A 125 -24.68 -13.65 -7.83
N THR A 126 -25.21 -12.90 -6.84
CA THR A 126 -26.65 -12.60 -6.72
C THR A 126 -27.02 -11.13 -6.96
N VAL A 127 -26.04 -10.24 -7.11
CA VAL A 127 -26.27 -8.78 -7.19
C VAL A 127 -26.87 -8.39 -8.54
N ARG A 128 -28.10 -7.88 -8.56
CA ARG A 128 -28.80 -7.41 -9.77
C ARG A 128 -29.06 -5.91 -9.78
N SER A 129 -29.33 -5.33 -8.62
CA SER A 129 -29.35 -3.88 -8.43
C SER A 129 -28.43 -3.48 -7.30
N LEU A 130 -27.90 -2.26 -7.37
CA LEU A 130 -27.05 -1.68 -6.35
C LEU A 130 -27.26 -0.16 -6.32
N TYR A 131 -27.48 0.36 -5.12
CA TYR A 131 -27.48 1.78 -4.81
C TYR A 131 -26.38 2.08 -3.80
N THR A 132 -25.63 3.16 -4.01
CA THR A 132 -24.67 3.69 -3.03
C THR A 132 -24.50 5.19 -3.21
N VAL A 133 -24.06 5.89 -2.17
CA VAL A 133 -23.62 7.28 -2.25
C VAL A 133 -22.11 7.34 -2.09
N PHE A 134 -21.42 7.78 -3.14
CA PHE A 134 -20.01 8.11 -3.06
C PHE A 134 -19.83 9.48 -2.41
N SER A 135 -19.12 9.52 -1.28
CA SER A 135 -18.91 10.70 -0.45
C SER A 135 -17.42 11.03 -0.36
N TYR A 136 -17.07 12.31 -0.51
CA TYR A 136 -15.71 12.83 -0.58
C TYR A 136 -15.64 14.31 -0.13
N ASP A 137 -14.45 14.78 0.24
CA ASP A 137 -14.23 16.21 0.50
C ASP A 137 -14.00 16.99 -0.81
N SER A 138 -15.00 17.77 -1.21
CA SER A 138 -14.95 18.59 -2.43
C SER A 138 -13.91 19.72 -2.40
N ASN A 139 -13.31 20.04 -1.25
CA ASN A 139 -12.19 20.99 -1.18
C ASN A 139 -10.86 20.33 -1.56
N LEU A 140 -10.74 19.01 -1.40
CA LEU A 140 -9.52 18.26 -1.65
C LEU A 140 -9.57 17.44 -2.95
N LEU A 141 -10.75 17.01 -3.39
CA LEU A 141 -10.94 16.19 -4.59
C LEU A 141 -11.97 16.82 -5.54
N ASN A 142 -11.58 17.02 -6.79
CA ASN A 142 -12.47 17.43 -7.87
C ASN A 142 -12.90 16.20 -8.68
N VAL A 143 -14.15 15.77 -8.51
CA VAL A 143 -14.73 14.67 -9.29
C VAL A 143 -15.28 15.21 -10.60
N GLN A 144 -14.71 14.74 -11.71
CA GLN A 144 -15.07 15.17 -13.06
C GLN A 144 -16.20 14.32 -13.64
N ASP A 145 -16.11 13.00 -13.46
CA ASP A 145 -17.11 12.04 -13.94
C ASP A 145 -17.00 10.71 -13.16
N ILE A 146 -18.05 9.90 -13.19
CA ILE A 146 -18.02 8.50 -12.74
C ILE A 146 -18.44 7.63 -13.91
N VAL A 147 -17.46 6.98 -14.54
CA VAL A 147 -17.65 6.26 -15.79
C VAL A 147 -17.86 4.76 -15.52
N PRO A 148 -18.92 4.14 -16.06
CA PRO A 148 -19.14 2.71 -15.92
C PRO A 148 -17.99 1.92 -16.55
N SER A 149 -17.65 0.78 -15.93
CA SER A 149 -16.60 -0.10 -16.45
C SER A 149 -16.99 -0.69 -17.80
N SER A 150 -16.01 -0.82 -18.71
CA SER A 150 -16.19 -1.52 -19.99
C SER A 150 -16.45 -3.02 -19.83
N GLU A 151 -16.25 -3.57 -18.62
CA GLU A 151 -16.58 -4.96 -18.29
C GLU A 151 -18.07 -5.15 -18.01
N LEU A 152 -18.84 -4.07 -17.85
CA LEU A 152 -20.28 -4.15 -17.64
C LEU A 152 -21.01 -4.53 -18.94
N PRO A 153 -21.91 -5.54 -18.91
CA PRO A 153 -22.73 -5.88 -20.06
C PRO A 153 -23.72 -4.77 -20.45
N ASP A 154 -24.10 -4.69 -21.73
CA ASP A 154 -25.05 -3.68 -22.25
C ASP A 154 -26.44 -3.69 -21.59
N PHE A 155 -26.84 -4.79 -20.94
CA PHE A 155 -28.10 -4.88 -20.21
C PHE A 155 -28.03 -4.30 -18.79
N VAL A 156 -26.85 -3.83 -18.37
CA VAL A 156 -26.66 -3.11 -17.11
C VAL A 156 -26.81 -1.63 -17.39
N THR A 157 -27.78 -1.01 -16.72
CA THR A 157 -27.91 0.44 -16.68
C THR A 157 -27.10 0.97 -15.50
N PHE A 158 -26.20 1.90 -15.77
CA PHE A 158 -25.43 2.60 -14.75
C PHE A 158 -25.78 4.10 -14.80
N THR A 159 -26.20 4.65 -13.68
CA THR A 159 -26.61 6.06 -13.58
C THR A 159 -26.01 6.70 -12.34
N THR A 160 -25.77 8.01 -12.45
CA THR A 160 -25.17 8.83 -11.40
C THR A 160 -26.00 10.09 -11.21
N GLU A 161 -26.16 10.50 -9.96
CA GLU A 161 -26.88 11.72 -9.60
C GLU A 161 -26.08 12.49 -8.55
N VAL A 162 -25.69 13.73 -8.89
CA VAL A 162 -25.05 14.62 -7.91
C VAL A 162 -26.10 15.09 -6.92
N LEU A 163 -25.97 14.67 -5.65
CA LEU A 163 -26.90 15.06 -4.60
C LEU A 163 -26.55 16.44 -4.06
N GLU A 164 -25.27 16.64 -3.74
CA GLU A 164 -24.68 17.87 -3.22
C GLU A 164 -23.15 17.85 -3.44
N PRO A 165 -22.44 18.99 -3.30
CA PRO A 165 -20.98 18.98 -3.39
C PRO A 165 -20.37 17.95 -2.43
N GLY A 166 -19.54 17.05 -2.96
CA GLY A 166 -18.96 15.97 -2.17
C GLY A 166 -19.81 14.70 -2.08
N ARG A 167 -21.04 14.64 -2.59
CA ARG A 167 -21.88 13.42 -2.53
C ARG A 167 -22.59 13.13 -3.86
N ILE A 168 -22.34 11.94 -4.42
CA ILE A 168 -22.86 11.48 -5.70
C ILE A 168 -23.52 10.12 -5.50
N ALA A 169 -24.82 10.01 -5.78
CA ALA A 169 -25.51 8.73 -5.82
C ALA A 169 -25.12 7.96 -7.09
N ILE A 170 -24.96 6.65 -6.92
CA ILE A 170 -24.61 5.69 -7.96
C ILE A 170 -25.65 4.59 -7.93
N MET A 171 -26.21 4.31 -9.11
CA MET A 171 -27.21 3.27 -9.32
C MET A 171 -26.75 2.35 -10.44
N PHE A 172 -26.80 1.06 -10.15
CA PHE A 172 -26.52 -0.03 -11.08
C PHE A 172 -27.76 -0.92 -11.12
N ASP A 173 -28.28 -1.21 -12.31
CA ASP A 173 -29.48 -2.03 -12.51
C ASP A 173 -29.33 -2.96 -13.71
N ALA A 174 -29.33 -4.27 -13.46
CA ALA A 174 -29.25 -5.30 -14.48
C ALA A 174 -30.64 -5.76 -14.95
N SER A 175 -31.06 -5.32 -16.14
CA SER A 175 -32.33 -5.75 -16.74
C SER A 175 -32.29 -7.16 -17.32
N GLY A 176 -31.07 -7.67 -17.60
CA GLY A 176 -30.82 -9.02 -18.11
C GLY A 176 -30.30 -9.99 -17.05
N SER A 177 -30.03 -11.23 -17.46
CA SER A 177 -29.33 -12.24 -16.66
C SER A 177 -27.86 -12.30 -17.04
N PHE A 178 -27.00 -12.44 -16.04
CA PHE A 178 -25.58 -12.69 -16.26
C PHE A 178 -25.36 -14.15 -16.71
N PRO A 179 -24.38 -14.42 -17.59
CA PRO A 179 -24.07 -15.78 -17.98
C PRO A 179 -23.56 -16.61 -16.79
N GLY A 180 -24.28 -17.67 -16.42
CA GLY A 180 -23.84 -18.61 -15.38
C GLY A 180 -24.11 -18.18 -13.94
N SER A 181 -24.79 -17.05 -13.71
CA SER A 181 -25.17 -16.55 -12.39
C SER A 181 -26.54 -15.85 -12.43
N GLU A 182 -27.18 -15.67 -11.27
CA GLU A 182 -28.46 -14.94 -11.20
C GLU A 182 -28.27 -13.42 -11.23
N GLY A 183 -27.14 -12.93 -10.72
CA GLY A 183 -26.69 -11.53 -10.75
C GLY A 183 -25.23 -11.41 -11.20
N ALA A 184 -24.58 -10.29 -10.87
CA ALA A 184 -23.19 -10.00 -11.22
C ALA A 184 -22.27 -11.19 -10.88
N PRO A 185 -21.23 -11.48 -11.68
CA PRO A 185 -20.37 -12.64 -11.47
C PRO A 185 -19.81 -12.67 -10.04
N ALA A 186 -19.75 -13.86 -9.45
CA ALA A 186 -19.12 -14.03 -8.14
C ALA A 186 -17.64 -13.65 -8.19
N GLY A 187 -17.16 -12.99 -7.14
CA GLY A 187 -15.82 -12.43 -7.05
C GLY A 187 -15.80 -10.92 -7.28
N ARG A 188 -14.62 -10.42 -7.67
CA ARG A 188 -14.33 -8.99 -7.85
C ARG A 188 -14.73 -8.53 -9.26
N LEU A 189 -15.49 -7.45 -9.32
CA LEU A 189 -15.88 -6.76 -10.56
C LEU A 189 -15.68 -5.25 -10.38
N VAL A 190 -14.93 -4.61 -11.27
CA VAL A 190 -14.90 -3.14 -11.31
C VAL A 190 -16.19 -2.67 -11.95
N ILE A 191 -17.04 -1.96 -11.21
CA ILE A 191 -18.34 -1.48 -11.72
C ILE A 191 -18.23 -0.09 -12.34
N ALA A 192 -17.34 0.74 -11.84
CA ALA A 192 -17.11 2.09 -12.36
C ALA A 192 -15.76 2.63 -11.94
N THR A 193 -15.38 3.73 -12.58
CA THR A 193 -14.17 4.49 -12.32
C THR A 193 -14.55 5.95 -12.05
N VAL A 194 -14.17 6.47 -10.89
CA VAL A 194 -14.29 7.89 -10.55
C VAL A 194 -13.12 8.65 -11.17
N GLN A 195 -13.38 9.38 -12.25
CA GLN A 195 -12.41 10.29 -12.84
C GLN A 195 -12.34 11.55 -11.98
N SER A 196 -11.16 11.82 -11.45
CA SER A 196 -10.97 12.91 -10.49
C SER A 196 -9.56 13.49 -10.56
N GLU A 197 -9.42 14.69 -9.99
CA GLU A 197 -8.17 15.41 -9.82
C GLU A 197 -8.08 15.88 -8.38
N VAL A 198 -6.91 15.77 -7.75
CA VAL A 198 -6.69 16.41 -6.44
C VAL A 198 -6.69 17.92 -6.64
N SER A 199 -7.43 18.64 -5.81
CA SER A 199 -7.54 20.10 -5.89
C SER A 199 -6.15 20.76 -5.94
N ALA A 200 -5.94 21.64 -6.93
CA ALA A 200 -4.67 22.36 -7.10
C ALA A 200 -4.34 23.31 -5.92
N THR A 201 -5.31 23.64 -5.08
CA THR A 201 -5.13 24.45 -3.88
C THR A 201 -5.01 23.63 -2.60
N ALA A 202 -5.05 22.29 -2.70
CA ALA A 202 -4.91 21.42 -1.55
C ALA A 202 -3.50 21.51 -0.97
N ALA A 203 -3.38 21.66 0.36
CA ALA A 203 -2.09 21.72 1.02
C ALA A 203 -1.48 20.32 1.15
N ASN A 204 -0.16 20.21 0.99
CA ASN A 204 0.55 18.94 1.20
C ASN A 204 0.30 18.41 2.62
N GLY A 205 0.09 17.10 2.73
CA GLY A 205 -0.27 16.40 3.96
C GLY A 205 -1.74 16.47 4.36
N SER A 206 -2.59 17.24 3.64
CA SER A 206 -4.03 17.22 3.87
C SER A 206 -4.60 15.85 3.52
N SER A 207 -5.59 15.37 4.28
CA SER A 207 -6.26 14.10 4.01
C SER A 207 -7.76 14.18 4.24
N ALA A 208 -8.49 13.34 3.52
CA ALA A 208 -9.92 13.16 3.68
C ALA A 208 -10.31 11.69 3.46
N ILE A 209 -11.52 11.36 3.88
CA ILE A 209 -12.09 10.04 3.66
C ILE A 209 -12.92 10.05 2.40
N LEU A 210 -12.78 8.96 1.65
CA LEU A 210 -13.68 8.57 0.58
C LEU A 210 -14.53 7.43 1.11
N SER A 211 -15.86 7.56 1.06
CA SER A 211 -16.77 6.55 1.59
C SER A 211 -17.83 6.15 0.57
N LEU A 212 -18.19 4.87 0.60
CA LEU A 212 -19.36 4.33 -0.10
C LEU A 212 -20.47 4.14 0.93
N GLU A 213 -21.37 5.10 0.99
CA GLU A 213 -22.41 5.18 2.00
C GLU A 213 -23.71 4.53 1.50
N SER A 214 -24.58 4.17 2.45
CA SER A 214 -25.94 3.68 2.19
C SER A 214 -26.01 2.57 1.12
N VAL A 215 -25.08 1.61 1.17
CA VAL A 215 -25.01 0.57 0.13
C VAL A 215 -26.19 -0.40 0.28
N VAL A 216 -27.04 -0.44 -0.74
CA VAL A 216 -28.20 -1.33 -0.83
C VAL A 216 -28.09 -2.18 -2.09
N SER A 217 -28.08 -3.50 -1.93
CA SER A 217 -28.13 -4.47 -3.01
C SER A 217 -29.55 -5.04 -3.14
N ASN A 218 -29.99 -5.28 -4.38
CA ASN A 218 -31.30 -5.88 -4.67
C ASN A 218 -32.45 -5.19 -3.91
N ASP A 219 -32.39 -3.85 -3.87
CA ASP A 219 -33.35 -2.89 -3.28
C ASP A 219 -33.65 -3.02 -1.78
N THR A 220 -33.15 -4.06 -1.11
CA THR A 220 -33.56 -4.39 0.27
C THR A 220 -32.40 -4.83 1.16
N LEU A 221 -31.30 -5.30 0.60
CA LEU A 221 -30.17 -5.82 1.36
C LEU A 221 -29.17 -4.69 1.62
N SER A 222 -29.12 -4.19 2.86
CA SER A 222 -28.01 -3.33 3.28
C SER A 222 -26.72 -4.14 3.30
N VAL A 223 -25.71 -3.69 2.58
CA VAL A 223 -24.39 -4.36 2.50
C VAL A 223 -23.28 -3.43 2.98
N GLY A 224 -22.08 -3.97 3.15
CA GLY A 224 -20.91 -3.20 3.59
C GLY A 224 -20.42 -2.24 2.49
N GLY A 225 -20.22 -0.98 2.86
CA GLY A 225 -19.57 0.02 2.02
C GLY A 225 -18.14 0.28 2.47
N GLY A 226 -17.21 0.26 1.52
CA GLY A 226 -15.80 0.53 1.77
C GLY A 226 -15.53 2.00 2.09
N SER A 227 -14.43 2.23 2.81
CA SER A 227 -13.88 3.56 3.03
C SER A 227 -12.39 3.55 2.71
N ALA A 228 -11.89 4.67 2.22
CA ALA A 228 -10.53 4.86 1.79
C ALA A 228 -10.01 6.23 2.23
N VAL A 229 -8.68 6.37 2.20
CA VAL A 229 -7.99 7.62 2.51
C VAL A 229 -7.52 8.25 1.22
N GLN A 230 -7.92 9.50 0.99
CA GLN A 230 -7.25 10.40 0.08
C GLN A 230 -6.16 11.14 0.86
N LEU A 231 -4.91 11.03 0.44
CA LEU A 231 -3.80 11.85 0.94
C LEU A 231 -3.29 12.78 -0.16
N VAL A 232 -3.14 14.06 0.18
CA VAL A 232 -2.47 15.04 -0.68
C VAL A 232 -0.98 14.93 -0.43
N ALA A 233 -0.31 14.11 -1.22
CA ALA A 233 1.13 13.87 -1.13
C ALA A 233 1.66 13.36 -2.47
N SER A 234 2.88 13.75 -2.82
CA SER A 234 3.54 13.22 -4.00
C SER A 234 4.04 11.80 -3.71
N LEU A 235 3.67 10.82 -4.53
CA LEU A 235 4.19 9.46 -4.41
C LEU A 235 5.71 9.51 -4.48
N GLY A 236 6.41 8.90 -3.53
CA GLY A 236 7.87 8.90 -3.40
C GLY A 236 8.50 10.12 -2.68
N ASP A 237 7.73 11.17 -2.39
CA ASP A 237 8.17 12.33 -1.57
C ASP A 237 7.89 12.02 -0.09
N THR A 238 8.78 11.23 0.51
CA THR A 238 8.63 10.75 1.87
C THR A 238 9.04 11.81 2.90
N THR A 239 9.77 12.84 2.50
CA THR A 239 10.06 14.02 3.31
C THR A 239 8.90 15.00 3.34
N GLY A 240 8.01 14.99 2.35
CA GLY A 240 6.87 15.90 2.23
C GLY A 240 7.26 17.35 1.94
N ASP A 241 8.42 17.58 1.33
CA ASP A 241 8.89 18.91 0.95
C ASP A 241 8.48 19.32 -0.48
N GLY A 242 7.77 18.45 -1.19
CA GLY A 242 7.31 18.65 -2.56
C GLY A 242 8.37 18.35 -3.63
N SER A 243 9.56 17.91 -3.25
CA SER A 243 10.70 17.61 -4.14
C SER A 243 11.17 16.17 -3.98
N TYR A 244 11.89 15.66 -4.99
CA TYR A 244 12.51 14.33 -4.94
C TYR A 244 14.00 14.43 -4.66
N SER A 245 14.44 13.81 -3.57
CA SER A 245 15.81 13.91 -3.07
C SER A 245 16.34 12.57 -2.54
N ALA A 246 17.65 12.55 -2.24
CA ALA A 246 18.26 11.41 -1.56
C ALA A 246 17.73 11.22 -0.13
N ALA A 247 17.17 12.27 0.49
CA ALA A 247 16.54 12.15 1.79
C ALA A 247 15.28 11.28 1.71
N ASP A 248 14.50 11.40 0.63
CA ASP A 248 13.29 10.61 0.44
C ASP A 248 13.57 9.11 0.31
N SER A 249 14.61 8.79 -0.49
CA SER A 249 15.13 7.43 -0.61
C SER A 249 15.59 6.87 0.73
N THR A 250 16.24 7.71 1.55
CA THR A 250 16.74 7.28 2.86
C THR A 250 15.61 6.96 3.82
N LEU A 251 14.55 7.77 3.85
CA LEU A 251 13.36 7.50 4.69
C LEU A 251 12.62 6.25 4.21
N ALA A 252 12.45 6.05 2.89
CA ALA A 252 11.88 4.82 2.34
C ALA A 252 12.72 3.58 2.71
N ALA A 253 14.05 3.68 2.67
CA ALA A 253 14.93 2.59 3.10
C ALA A 253 14.80 2.27 4.59
N ARG A 254 14.61 3.28 5.44
CA ARG A 254 14.40 3.08 6.88
C ARG A 254 13.08 2.37 7.17
N LEU A 255 12.02 2.70 6.44
CA LEU A 255 10.74 1.97 6.47
C LEU A 255 10.91 0.52 6.01
N ALA A 256 11.59 0.29 4.89
CA ALA A 256 11.85 -1.06 4.36
C ALA A 256 12.67 -1.93 5.33
N MET A 257 13.60 -1.32 6.06
CA MET A 257 14.40 -1.97 7.11
C MET A 257 13.67 -2.07 8.45
N ARG A 258 12.44 -1.57 8.56
CA ARG A 258 11.63 -1.50 9.79
C ARG A 258 12.35 -0.78 10.93
N LEU A 259 13.22 0.17 10.60
CA LEU A 259 13.84 1.07 11.58
C LEU A 259 12.86 2.15 12.04
N ASP A 260 11.89 2.47 11.18
CA ASP A 260 10.75 3.34 11.45
C ASP A 260 9.46 2.61 11.06
N SER A 261 8.35 3.02 11.63
CA SER A 261 7.02 2.55 11.23
C SER A 261 6.22 3.61 10.46
N GLY A 262 6.69 4.86 10.37
CA GLY A 262 6.00 5.93 9.64
C GLY A 262 6.92 7.02 9.10
N LEU A 263 6.29 8.12 8.66
CA LEU A 263 6.94 9.31 8.10
C LEU A 263 6.59 10.54 8.92
N VAL A 264 7.60 11.38 9.19
CA VAL A 264 7.46 12.57 10.05
C VAL A 264 6.40 13.54 9.54
N ASN A 265 6.34 13.75 8.22
CA ASN A 265 5.40 14.68 7.61
C ASN A 265 4.04 14.06 7.27
N TYR A 266 3.88 12.75 7.49
CA TYR A 266 2.61 12.03 7.29
C TYR A 266 2.31 11.13 8.50
N PRO A 267 2.26 11.66 9.73
CA PRO A 267 2.24 10.85 10.96
C PRO A 267 0.95 10.06 11.17
N LEU A 268 -0.14 10.48 10.51
CA LEU A 268 -1.46 9.84 10.59
C LEU A 268 -1.76 8.92 9.40
N ALA A 269 -0.92 8.93 8.36
CA ALA A 269 -1.13 8.11 7.17
C ALA A 269 -0.28 6.85 7.22
N ASN A 270 -0.79 5.77 6.62
CA ASN A 270 0.05 4.61 6.35
C ASN A 270 1.20 5.04 5.42
N PRO A 271 2.48 4.83 5.81
CA PRO A 271 3.61 5.22 4.99
C PRO A 271 3.65 4.56 3.60
N SER A 272 3.00 3.40 3.40
CA SER A 272 2.93 2.76 2.08
C SER A 272 2.23 3.64 1.05
N LEU A 273 1.26 4.48 1.45
CA LEU A 273 0.56 5.39 0.53
C LEU A 273 1.52 6.34 -0.20
N VAL A 274 2.65 6.68 0.44
CA VAL A 274 3.66 7.58 -0.11
C VAL A 274 4.91 6.83 -0.56
N ALA A 275 5.36 5.83 0.20
CA ALA A 275 6.67 5.21 0.00
C ALA A 275 6.65 3.93 -0.85
N ASP A 276 5.50 3.29 -1.06
CA ASP A 276 5.38 2.14 -1.98
C ASP A 276 5.16 2.63 -3.42
N VAL A 277 6.27 2.94 -4.08
CA VAL A 277 6.25 3.44 -5.46
C VAL A 277 6.11 2.31 -6.48
N THR A 278 6.34 1.07 -6.07
CA THR A 278 6.10 -0.13 -6.91
C THR A 278 4.64 -0.56 -6.92
N GLY A 279 3.85 -0.15 -5.93
CA GLY A 279 2.43 -0.49 -5.80
C GLY A 279 2.19 -1.95 -5.42
N ASN A 280 3.16 -2.60 -4.77
CA ASN A 280 3.07 -4.02 -4.40
C ASN A 280 2.46 -4.25 -3.01
N GLY A 281 2.06 -3.18 -2.32
CA GLY A 281 1.48 -3.18 -0.98
C GLY A 281 2.50 -3.11 0.15
N MET A 282 3.80 -3.07 -0.13
CA MET A 282 4.86 -3.06 0.87
C MET A 282 6.01 -2.12 0.50
N VAL A 283 6.47 -1.33 1.46
CA VAL A 283 7.68 -0.52 1.30
C VAL A 283 8.92 -1.41 1.36
N SER A 284 9.72 -1.40 0.30
CA SER A 284 10.91 -2.23 0.13
C SER A 284 12.14 -1.43 -0.28
N MET A 285 13.31 -2.08 -0.27
CA MET A 285 14.54 -1.45 -0.77
C MET A 285 14.49 -1.16 -2.28
N LEU A 286 13.59 -1.81 -3.03
CA LEU A 286 13.35 -1.49 -4.43
C LEU A 286 12.69 -0.12 -4.57
N ASP A 287 11.72 0.20 -3.72
CA ASP A 287 11.05 1.50 -3.69
C ASP A 287 12.06 2.62 -3.39
N ALA A 288 12.89 2.41 -2.37
CA ALA A 288 13.96 3.34 -2.02
C ALA A 288 14.95 3.57 -3.17
N ALA A 289 15.27 2.53 -3.95
CA ALA A 289 16.15 2.63 -5.11
C ALA A 289 15.48 3.36 -6.29
N ILE A 290 14.18 3.15 -6.53
CA ILE A 290 13.41 3.89 -7.54
C ILE A 290 13.39 5.38 -7.19
N ILE A 291 13.09 5.73 -5.93
CA ILE A 291 13.10 7.11 -5.45
C ILE A 291 14.49 7.73 -5.62
N ALA A 292 15.58 7.02 -5.28
CA ALA A 292 16.95 7.51 -5.46
C ALA A 292 17.30 7.82 -6.92
N GLY A 293 16.69 7.10 -7.87
CA GLY A 293 16.92 7.28 -9.31
C GLY A 293 16.32 8.55 -9.89
N LEU A 294 15.44 9.25 -9.16
CA LEU A 294 14.64 10.37 -9.66
C LEU A 294 15.30 11.76 -9.51
N SER A 295 16.63 11.84 -9.44
CA SER A 295 17.30 13.14 -9.24
C SER A 295 17.10 14.10 -10.44
N GLY A 296 16.17 15.06 -10.30
CA GLY A 296 16.06 16.24 -11.16
C GLY A 296 14.79 16.42 -12.01
N GLY A 297 13.64 15.83 -11.65
CA GLY A 297 12.39 16.00 -12.41
C GLY A 297 11.17 16.34 -11.54
N ASP A 298 10.30 17.23 -12.05
CA ASP A 298 9.01 17.64 -11.46
C ASP A 298 7.89 16.60 -11.64
N GLN A 299 8.22 15.37 -12.03
CA GLN A 299 7.26 14.29 -12.27
C GLN A 299 7.69 13.12 -11.40
N GLY A 300 6.83 12.72 -10.46
CA GLY A 300 7.10 11.62 -9.55
C GLY A 300 7.35 10.27 -10.21
N PRO A 301 7.67 9.24 -9.42
CA PRO A 301 7.87 7.89 -9.92
C PRO A 301 6.59 7.42 -10.62
N SER A 302 6.63 7.38 -11.96
CA SER A 302 5.62 6.70 -12.75
C SER A 302 5.93 5.21 -12.72
N VAL A 303 4.92 4.34 -12.55
CA VAL A 303 5.04 2.87 -12.61
C VAL A 303 5.34 2.37 -14.04
N GLY A 304 5.75 3.24 -14.95
CA GLY A 304 6.28 2.87 -16.25
C GLY A 304 7.57 2.09 -16.09
N SER A 305 7.46 0.75 -16.08
CA SER A 305 8.53 -0.25 -16.24
C SER A 305 9.92 0.33 -16.01
N ALA A 306 10.26 0.57 -14.73
CA ALA A 306 11.62 0.94 -14.38
C ALA A 306 12.50 -0.22 -14.86
N SER A 307 13.34 0.05 -15.87
CA SER A 307 14.27 -0.95 -16.37
C SER A 307 15.11 -1.39 -15.17
N PRO A 308 15.21 -2.71 -14.89
CA PRO A 308 15.85 -3.20 -13.68
C PRO A 308 17.25 -2.57 -13.57
N PRO A 309 17.69 -2.22 -12.35
CA PRO A 309 18.92 -1.48 -12.15
C PRO A 309 20.05 -2.18 -12.90
N ARG A 310 20.58 -1.50 -13.92
CA ARG A 310 21.71 -2.01 -14.70
C ARG A 310 23.02 -1.92 -13.92
N GLN A 311 23.00 -1.58 -12.64
CA GLN A 311 24.21 -1.47 -11.83
C GLN A 311 24.00 -2.15 -10.48
N MET A 312 24.88 -3.09 -10.16
CA MET A 312 25.02 -3.65 -8.82
C MET A 312 26.23 -3.03 -8.13
N LEU A 313 26.05 -2.62 -6.88
CA LEU A 313 27.15 -2.29 -5.98
C LEU A 313 27.61 -3.58 -5.30
N LEU A 314 28.77 -4.11 -5.71
CA LEU A 314 29.38 -5.28 -5.06
C LEU A 314 30.29 -4.80 -3.93
N ARG A 315 30.09 -5.34 -2.74
CA ARG A 315 30.98 -5.15 -1.59
C ARG A 315 31.93 -6.34 -1.49
N HIS A 316 33.22 -6.10 -1.60
CA HIS A 316 34.25 -7.11 -1.35
C HIS A 316 35.36 -6.48 -0.51
N GLN A 317 35.71 -7.11 0.62
CA GLN A 317 36.81 -6.67 1.51
C GLN A 317 36.70 -5.19 1.92
N GLY A 318 35.49 -4.70 2.19
CA GLY A 318 35.27 -3.32 2.63
C GLY A 318 35.32 -2.25 1.53
N SER A 319 35.51 -2.62 0.26
CA SER A 319 35.47 -1.69 -0.88
C SER A 319 34.22 -1.91 -1.72
N PHE A 320 33.59 -0.83 -2.16
CA PHE A 320 32.43 -0.85 -3.07
C PHE A 320 32.91 -0.70 -4.51
N ARG A 321 32.50 -1.62 -5.38
CA ARG A 321 32.71 -1.50 -6.84
C ARG A 321 31.37 -1.44 -7.55
N ARG A 322 31.24 -0.50 -8.48
CA ARG A 322 30.11 -0.42 -9.41
C ARG A 322 30.36 -1.42 -10.53
N THR A 323 29.42 -2.33 -10.77
CA THR A 323 29.44 -3.21 -11.94
C THR A 323 28.13 -3.05 -12.68
N ASP A 324 28.21 -2.92 -14.01
CA ASP A 324 27.01 -2.98 -14.84
C ASP A 324 26.46 -4.42 -14.85
N VAL A 325 25.16 -4.60 -14.59
CA VAL A 325 24.43 -5.84 -14.84
C VAL A 325 24.42 -6.05 -16.34
N ILE A 326 25.16 -7.07 -16.79
CA ILE A 326 25.26 -7.44 -18.19
C ILE A 326 23.85 -7.64 -18.74
N SER A 327 23.49 -6.86 -19.74
CA SER A 327 22.26 -7.09 -20.51
C SER A 327 22.47 -8.37 -21.31
N THR A 328 21.78 -9.45 -20.94
CA THR A 328 21.86 -10.76 -21.61
C THR A 328 21.02 -10.96 -22.89
N PRO A 329 20.34 -9.98 -23.53
CA PRO A 329 19.72 -10.26 -24.82
C PRO A 329 20.77 -10.70 -25.84
N GLY A 330 20.70 -11.96 -26.27
CA GLY A 330 21.59 -12.58 -27.26
C GLY A 330 22.79 -13.37 -26.71
N VAL A 331 22.95 -13.50 -25.39
CA VAL A 331 24.01 -14.34 -24.78
C VAL A 331 23.48 -15.69 -24.29
N LEU A 332 22.20 -15.74 -23.91
CA LEU A 332 21.52 -16.94 -23.42
C LEU A 332 20.55 -17.46 -24.49
N SER A 333 20.38 -18.77 -24.55
CA SER A 333 19.33 -19.39 -25.38
C SER A 333 17.94 -18.95 -24.90
N GLU A 334 16.91 -19.13 -25.75
CA GLU A 334 15.52 -18.81 -25.38
C GLU A 334 15.07 -19.63 -24.16
N GLU A 335 15.52 -20.88 -24.02
CA GLU A 335 15.24 -21.71 -22.85
C GLU A 335 15.92 -21.19 -21.58
N GLU A 336 17.17 -20.75 -21.64
CA GLU A 336 17.89 -20.22 -20.48
C GLU A 336 17.34 -18.85 -20.05
N SER A 337 16.96 -18.01 -21.01
CA SER A 337 16.28 -16.74 -20.74
C SER A 337 14.91 -16.96 -20.09
N LYS A 338 14.17 -17.97 -20.56
CA LYS A 338 12.90 -18.38 -19.99
C LYS A 338 13.06 -18.96 -18.59
N MET A 339 14.05 -19.83 -18.36
CA MET A 339 14.36 -20.36 -17.02
C MET A 339 14.71 -19.26 -16.03
N LEU A 340 15.51 -18.27 -16.44
CA LEU A 340 15.90 -17.15 -15.57
C LEU A 340 14.74 -16.18 -15.30
N SER A 341 13.84 -16.02 -16.27
CA SER A 341 12.59 -15.26 -16.12
C SER A 341 11.61 -15.99 -15.19
N ASP A 342 11.45 -17.29 -15.36
CA ASP A 342 10.58 -18.14 -14.56
C ASP A 342 11.09 -18.26 -13.11
N ALA A 343 12.42 -18.30 -12.91
CA ALA A 343 13.04 -18.27 -11.58
C ALA A 343 12.87 -16.92 -10.86
N ARG A 344 12.77 -15.81 -11.60
CA ARG A 344 12.57 -14.47 -11.04
C ARG A 344 11.12 -14.23 -10.60
N ASN A 345 10.17 -14.87 -11.27
CA ASN A 345 8.74 -14.61 -11.12
C ASN A 345 7.97 -15.71 -10.34
N SER A 346 8.63 -16.79 -9.92
CA SER A 346 7.98 -17.90 -9.20
C SER A 346 8.16 -17.79 -7.68
N GLU A 347 7.06 -17.58 -6.95
CA GLU A 347 7.03 -17.64 -5.48
C GLU A 347 7.55 -18.98 -4.93
N ALA A 348 7.32 -20.08 -5.65
CA ALA A 348 7.81 -21.41 -5.27
C ALA A 348 9.34 -21.51 -5.34
N SER A 349 9.99 -20.82 -6.28
CA SER A 349 11.45 -20.79 -6.41
C SER A 349 12.10 -19.95 -5.30
N ARG A 350 11.43 -18.87 -4.84
CA ARG A 350 11.87 -18.08 -3.69
C ARG A 350 11.76 -18.88 -2.40
N ALA A 351 10.67 -19.60 -2.17
CA ALA A 351 10.49 -20.46 -1.00
C ALA A 351 11.51 -21.61 -0.96
N GLN A 352 11.80 -22.24 -2.09
CA GLN A 352 12.81 -23.30 -2.19
C GLN A 352 14.23 -22.76 -1.97
N ALA A 353 14.58 -21.61 -2.54
CA ALA A 353 15.87 -20.96 -2.32
C ALA A 353 16.07 -20.55 -0.86
N PHE A 354 15.02 -20.05 -0.19
CA PHE A 354 15.06 -19.77 1.25
C PHE A 354 15.20 -21.06 2.08
N ALA A 355 14.54 -22.16 1.69
CA ALA A 355 14.66 -23.45 2.36
C ALA A 355 16.06 -24.06 2.20
N ASP A 356 16.67 -23.94 1.02
CA ASP A 356 18.02 -24.44 0.75
C ASP A 356 19.10 -23.60 1.46
N ILE A 357 18.89 -22.29 1.57
CA ILE A 357 19.74 -21.41 2.38
C ILE A 357 19.57 -21.73 3.87
N ALA A 358 18.35 -21.94 4.36
CA ALA A 358 18.12 -22.34 5.75
C ALA A 358 18.73 -23.72 6.08
N ALA A 359 18.68 -24.66 5.13
CA ALA A 359 19.32 -25.96 5.24
C ALA A 359 20.86 -25.85 5.22
N GLY A 360 21.42 -24.98 4.39
CA GLY A 360 22.86 -24.68 4.34
C GLY A 360 23.38 -24.04 5.64
N TRP A 361 22.59 -23.15 6.26
CA TRP A 361 22.92 -22.54 7.55
C TRP A 361 22.77 -23.50 8.73
N ALA A 362 21.86 -24.48 8.64
CA ALA A 362 21.76 -25.56 9.62
C ALA A 362 22.93 -26.55 9.49
N ALA A 363 23.37 -26.86 8.27
CA ALA A 363 24.52 -27.72 8.00
C ALA A 363 25.87 -27.07 8.37
N SER A 364 26.01 -25.74 8.22
CA SER A 364 27.22 -25.03 8.62
C SER A 364 27.36 -24.88 10.14
N ARG A 365 26.27 -25.03 10.90
CA ARG A 365 26.27 -24.95 12.37
C ARG A 365 26.62 -26.30 13.01
N THR A 366 26.36 -27.41 12.33
CA THR A 366 26.81 -28.76 12.75
C THR A 366 28.23 -29.11 12.29
N ALA A 367 28.77 -28.43 11.27
CA ALA A 367 30.13 -28.67 10.77
C ALA A 367 31.24 -27.87 11.49
N ASN A 368 30.89 -26.89 12.34
CA ASN A 368 31.85 -25.97 12.98
C ASN A 368 32.11 -26.24 14.48
N GLU A 369 31.82 -27.45 14.97
CA GLU A 369 32.41 -27.96 16.22
C GLU A 369 33.66 -28.78 15.89
N GLY A 370 34.74 -28.11 15.50
CA GLY A 370 36.02 -28.77 15.33
C GLY A 370 36.87 -28.21 14.21
N ASP A 371 37.87 -27.45 14.64
CA ASP A 371 39.13 -27.20 13.95
C ASP A 371 39.21 -26.01 12.97
N GLY A 372 40.30 -25.27 13.17
CA GLY A 372 40.55 -23.97 12.56
C GLY A 372 40.90 -24.05 11.08
N LEU A 373 40.51 -23.01 10.36
CA LEU A 373 40.85 -22.79 8.95
C LEU A 373 42.38 -22.78 8.78
N THR A 374 42.92 -23.89 8.30
CA THR A 374 44.28 -24.00 7.77
C THR A 374 44.21 -23.99 6.25
N PHE A 375 44.86 -22.98 5.65
CA PHE A 375 45.09 -22.91 4.22
C PHE A 375 46.37 -23.68 3.92
N ILE A 376 46.28 -24.73 3.10
CA ILE A 376 47.43 -25.34 2.45
C ILE A 376 47.15 -25.36 0.94
N GLY A 377 48.08 -24.78 0.19
CA GLY A 377 48.09 -24.76 -1.26
C GLY A 377 48.83 -25.94 -1.89
N ASP A 378 48.82 -25.88 -3.22
CA ASP A 378 49.49 -26.69 -4.23
C ASP A 378 48.94 -28.10 -4.54
N GLY A 379 48.62 -28.29 -5.83
CA GLY A 379 48.52 -29.60 -6.47
C GLY A 379 47.45 -29.70 -7.56
N ASP A 380 47.80 -29.30 -8.78
CA ASP A 380 47.20 -29.59 -10.09
C ASP A 380 45.93 -30.46 -10.15
N GLU A 381 44.79 -29.85 -10.52
CA GLU A 381 43.82 -30.47 -11.43
C GLU A 381 43.09 -29.38 -12.23
N LEU A 382 43.12 -29.51 -13.55
CA LEU A 382 42.45 -28.65 -14.52
C LEU A 382 40.95 -28.99 -14.53
N ASP A 383 40.08 -28.06 -14.13
CA ASP A 383 38.72 -28.02 -14.69
C ASP A 383 38.05 -26.64 -14.58
N ASN A 384 37.38 -26.27 -15.67
CA ASN A 384 36.65 -25.04 -16.00
C ASN A 384 36.30 -24.04 -14.86
N SER A 385 36.98 -22.88 -14.85
CA SER A 385 36.53 -21.69 -14.14
C SER A 385 35.78 -20.72 -15.08
N ILE A 386 34.65 -20.20 -14.60
CA ILE A 386 33.75 -19.25 -15.29
C ILE A 386 34.24 -17.79 -15.23
N PHE A 387 35.49 -17.58 -14.78
CA PHE A 387 36.10 -16.26 -14.67
C PHE A 387 37.39 -16.25 -15.50
N VAL A 388 37.30 -15.62 -16.67
CA VAL A 388 38.46 -15.28 -17.48
C VAL A 388 39.17 -14.11 -16.81
N ASP A 389 40.41 -14.34 -16.40
CA ASP A 389 41.36 -13.31 -15.99
C ASP A 389 41.59 -12.32 -17.14
N PRO A 390 41.24 -11.02 -17.01
CA PRO A 390 41.62 -10.04 -18.00
C PRO A 390 43.08 -9.67 -17.73
N GLY A 391 43.97 -10.38 -18.42
CA GLY A 391 45.41 -10.18 -18.32
C GLY A 391 45.84 -8.71 -18.40
N LEU A 392 46.90 -8.44 -17.65
CA LEU A 392 47.55 -7.16 -17.40
C LEU A 392 47.89 -6.34 -18.66
N ALA A 393 47.60 -5.04 -18.57
CA ALA A 393 48.55 -3.96 -18.82
C ALA A 393 48.26 -2.81 -17.86
#